data_AF-M2XCP2-F1
#
_entry.id   AF-M2XCP2-F1
#
_cell.length_a   1.000
_cell.length_b   1.000
_cell.length_c   1.000
_cell.angle_alpha   90.00
_cell.angle_beta   90.00
_cell.angle_gamma   90.00
#
_symmetry.space_group_name_H-M   'P 1'
#
loop_
_entity.id
_entity.type
_entity.pdbx_description
1 polymer ?
#
loop_
_entity_poly.entity_id
_entity_poly.type
_entity_poly.pdbx_seq_one_letter_code
_entity_poly.pdbx_strand_id
1 'polypeptide(L)'
;MQFNQKLSLFLLLDWKDCKEASKNITWKESDYILFPMSDSDSLYSPNTPLTGSHWTLLAFIPSKKHFMEYDSLHKAPSKNAKAFADKLLTLLDLDSNTCTYSVETVPTQTNNYDCGIYVLQIMVRHKLFS
;
A
#
# COMPACT_ATOMS: atom_id res chain seq x y z
N MET A 1 -25.50 -17.92 10.11
CA MET A 1 -25.28 -16.88 9.09
C MET A 1 -23.77 -16.72 8.95
N GLN A 2 -23.16 -17.38 7.98
CA GLN A 2 -21.72 -17.32 7.74
C GLN A 2 -21.48 -16.18 6.75
N PHE A 3 -21.02 -15.04 7.24
CA PHE A 3 -20.45 -14.03 6.36
C PHE A 3 -19.07 -14.53 5.94
N ASN A 4 -19.00 -15.26 4.83
CA ASN A 4 -17.74 -15.42 4.11
C ASN A 4 -17.43 -14.06 3.46
N GLN A 5 -16.89 -13.12 4.24
CA GLN A 5 -16.24 -11.95 3.66
C GLN A 5 -14.99 -12.44 2.94
N LYS A 6 -15.07 -12.46 1.61
CA LYS A 6 -13.96 -12.79 0.74
C LYS A 6 -13.00 -11.61 0.78
N LEU A 7 -12.14 -11.58 1.81
CA LEU A 7 -11.10 -10.58 1.94
C LEU A 7 -10.15 -10.69 0.74
N SER A 8 -10.37 -9.83 -0.24
CA SER A 8 -9.63 -9.81 -1.49
C SER A 8 -8.35 -9.02 -1.29
N LEU A 9 -7.41 -9.61 -0.53
CA LEU A 9 -6.09 -9.02 -0.35
C LEU A 9 -5.26 -9.21 -1.61
N PHE A 10 -4.94 -8.11 -2.28
CA PHE A 10 -3.91 -8.09 -3.30
C PHE A 10 -2.65 -7.49 -2.72
N LEU A 11 -1.58 -8.29 -2.78
CA LEU A 11 -0.22 -7.86 -2.51
C LEU A 11 0.41 -7.55 -3.86
N LEU A 12 0.63 -6.27 -4.15
CA LEU A 12 1.17 -5.84 -5.43
C LEU A 12 2.56 -5.25 -5.18
N LEU A 13 3.58 -5.91 -5.73
CA LEU A 13 4.98 -5.63 -5.41
C LEU A 13 5.58 -4.58 -6.35
N ASP A 14 5.03 -4.46 -7.57
CA ASP A 14 5.41 -3.43 -8.50
C ASP A 14 4.25 -2.87 -9.34
N TRP A 15 4.55 -1.87 -10.17
CA TRP A 15 3.56 -1.25 -11.06
C TRP A 15 3.07 -2.18 -12.18
N LYS A 16 3.87 -3.17 -12.60
CA LYS A 16 3.45 -4.16 -13.60
C LYS A 16 2.41 -5.09 -12.98
N ASP A 17 2.64 -5.55 -11.75
CA ASP A 17 1.66 -6.31 -10.98
C ASP A 17 0.37 -5.53 -10.88
N CYS A 18 0.43 -4.24 -10.52
CA CYS A 18 -0.77 -3.38 -10.42
C CYS A 18 -1.57 -3.30 -11.73
N LYS A 19 -0.90 -3.14 -12.86
CA LYS A 19 -1.56 -3.09 -14.18
C LYS A 19 -2.14 -4.43 -14.62
N GLU A 20 -1.50 -5.53 -14.24
CA GLU A 20 -2.00 -6.86 -14.57
C GLU A 20 -3.18 -7.25 -13.68
N ALA A 21 -3.01 -7.00 -12.39
CA ALA A 21 -4.05 -7.03 -11.37
C ALA A 21 -5.26 -6.19 -11.80
N SER A 22 -5.07 -5.02 -12.42
CA SER A 22 -6.19 -4.14 -12.74
C SER A 22 -7.12 -4.64 -13.82
N LYS A 23 -6.67 -5.61 -14.62
CA LYS A 23 -7.49 -6.25 -15.65
C LYS A 23 -8.42 -7.31 -15.09
N ASN A 24 -8.04 -7.92 -13.97
CA ASN A 24 -8.67 -9.14 -13.46
C ASN A 24 -9.32 -8.97 -12.08
N ILE A 25 -9.11 -7.83 -11.42
CA ILE A 25 -9.59 -7.56 -10.07
C ILE A 25 -10.73 -6.55 -10.11
N THR A 26 -11.83 -6.87 -9.45
CA THR A 26 -12.86 -5.88 -9.12
C THR A 26 -12.42 -5.09 -7.89
N TRP A 27 -11.64 -4.03 -8.10
CA TRP A 27 -11.11 -3.18 -7.02
C TRP A 27 -12.23 -2.67 -6.09
N LYS A 28 -13.42 -2.42 -6.65
CA LYS A 28 -14.59 -1.94 -5.91
C LYS A 28 -15.14 -2.93 -4.89
N GLU A 29 -14.84 -4.21 -5.04
CA GLU A 29 -15.32 -5.29 -4.17
C GLU A 29 -14.30 -5.65 -3.08
N SER A 30 -13.08 -5.12 -3.13
CA SER A 30 -12.06 -5.35 -2.11
C SER A 30 -12.28 -4.45 -0.90
N ASP A 31 -12.15 -5.02 0.31
CA ASP A 31 -12.14 -4.25 1.55
C ASP A 31 -10.85 -3.42 1.70
N TYR A 32 -9.72 -4.05 1.38
CA TYR A 32 -8.39 -3.47 1.43
C TYR A 32 -7.54 -3.96 0.27
N ILE A 33 -6.67 -3.08 -0.20
CA ILE A 33 -5.65 -3.39 -1.20
C ILE A 33 -4.33 -2.88 -0.65
N LEU A 34 -3.35 -3.76 -0.50
CA LEU A 34 -2.14 -3.50 0.27
C LEU A 34 -0.90 -3.49 -0.64
N PHE A 35 -0.10 -2.44 -0.47
CA PHE A 35 1.10 -2.19 -1.25
C PHE A 35 2.27 -2.01 -0.26
N PRO A 36 3.11 -3.04 -0.05
CA PRO A 36 4.40 -2.82 0.60
C PRO A 36 5.27 -1.99 -0.33
N MET A 37 5.63 -0.79 0.12
CA MET A 37 6.36 0.20 -0.66
C MET A 37 7.78 0.32 -0.13
N SER A 38 8.76 0.36 -1.04
CA SER A 38 10.12 0.76 -0.70
C SER A 38 10.33 2.25 -0.99
N ASP A 39 11.21 2.90 -0.23
CA ASP A 39 11.74 4.25 -0.50
C ASP A 39 12.73 4.29 -1.69
N SER A 40 12.95 3.17 -2.39
CA SER A 40 13.78 3.11 -3.59
C SER A 40 13.33 4.10 -4.68
N ASP A 41 14.25 4.95 -5.12
CA ASP A 41 14.08 5.79 -6.32
C ASP A 41 14.36 5.01 -7.62
N SER A 42 14.93 3.81 -7.51
CA SER A 42 15.26 2.98 -8.67
C SER A 42 14.01 2.25 -9.16
N LEU A 43 13.29 2.86 -10.10
CA LEU A 43 12.25 2.18 -10.86
C LEU A 43 12.89 1.13 -11.79
N TYR A 44 13.18 -0.06 -11.26
CA TYR A 44 13.39 -1.31 -12.01
C TYR A 44 14.26 -1.20 -13.28
N SER A 45 15.26 -0.33 -13.26
CA SER A 45 16.21 -0.22 -14.37
C SER A 45 17.39 -1.14 -14.06
N PRO A 46 17.65 -2.16 -14.91
CA PRO A 46 18.68 -3.18 -14.64
C PRO A 46 20.10 -2.60 -14.51
N ASN A 47 20.29 -1.32 -14.88
CA ASN A 47 21.56 -0.62 -14.85
C ASN A 47 21.65 0.44 -13.74
N THR A 48 20.66 0.51 -12.84
CA THR A 48 20.68 1.43 -11.69
C THR A 48 21.06 0.62 -10.45
N PRO A 49 21.93 1.14 -9.57
CA PRO A 49 22.19 0.49 -8.29
C PRO A 49 20.86 0.21 -7.59
N LEU A 50 20.72 -0.97 -6.97
CA LEU A 50 19.58 -1.25 -6.10
C LEU A 50 19.61 -0.21 -4.97
N THR A 51 18.61 0.68 -4.98
CA THR A 51 18.40 1.66 -3.90
C THR A 51 17.19 1.25 -3.07
N GLY A 52 17.04 1.85 -1.91
CA GLY A 52 15.98 1.55 -0.96
C GLY A 52 16.55 1.04 0.35
N SER A 53 16.13 1.63 1.45
CA SER A 53 16.58 1.35 2.80
C SER A 53 15.43 1.11 3.78
N HIS A 54 14.21 1.44 3.36
CA HIS A 54 13.05 1.45 4.23
C HIS A 54 11.81 0.91 3.52
N TRP A 55 10.95 0.27 4.30
CA TRP A 55 9.68 -0.28 3.83
C TRP A 55 8.53 0.36 4.60
N THR A 56 7.52 0.81 3.86
CA THR A 56 6.25 1.30 4.38
C THR A 56 5.11 0.47 3.81
N LEU A 57 3.92 0.59 4.39
CA LEU A 57 2.72 -0.03 3.86
C LEU A 57 1.75 1.06 3.43
N LEU A 58 1.35 1.04 2.16
CA LEU A 58 0.21 1.80 1.69
C LEU A 58 -1.00 0.88 1.57
N ALA A 59 -2.12 1.26 2.18
CA ALA A 59 -3.39 0.59 2.04
C ALA A 59 -4.38 1.48 1.31
N PHE A 60 -5.14 0.91 0.38
CA PHE A 60 -6.29 1.57 -0.24
C PHE A 60 -7.57 0.89 0.20
N ILE A 61 -8.56 1.68 0.61
CA ILE A 61 -9.93 1.27 0.94
C ILE A 61 -10.86 1.76 -0.18
N PRO A 62 -11.23 0.89 -1.14
CA PRO A 62 -12.04 1.26 -2.29
C PRO A 62 -13.39 1.88 -1.92
N SER A 63 -14.09 1.29 -0.95
CA SER A 63 -15.42 1.77 -0.49
C SER A 63 -15.40 3.19 0.09
N LYS A 64 -14.27 3.60 0.66
CA LYS A 64 -14.07 4.94 1.26
C LYS A 64 -13.29 5.88 0.34
N LYS A 65 -12.76 5.39 -0.79
CA LYS A 65 -11.76 6.10 -1.61
C LYS A 65 -10.68 6.72 -0.73
N HIS A 66 -10.08 5.91 0.13
CA HIS A 66 -9.17 6.39 1.15
C HIS A 66 -7.85 5.62 1.12
N PHE A 67 -6.74 6.36 1.14
CA PHE A 67 -5.40 5.82 1.31
C PHE A 67 -4.92 6.01 2.74
N MET A 68 -4.34 4.97 3.30
CA MET A 68 -3.72 4.95 4.62
C MET A 68 -2.27 4.52 4.47
N GLU A 69 -1.34 5.36 4.88
CA GLU A 69 0.07 5.03 4.92
C GLU A 69 0.50 4.67 6.34
N TYR A 70 1.18 3.54 6.48
CA TYR A 70 1.76 3.09 7.72
C TYR A 70 3.29 3.04 7.59
N ASP A 71 3.96 3.84 8.41
CA ASP A 71 5.41 3.93 8.48
C ASP A 71 5.86 3.79 9.94
N SER A 72 6.74 2.83 10.21
CA SER A 72 7.26 2.54 11.55
C SER A 72 8.49 3.36 11.92
N LEU A 73 9.14 4.06 10.98
CA LEU A 73 10.23 5.01 11.23
C LEU A 73 9.79 6.47 11.20
N HIS A 74 8.93 6.83 10.24
CA HIS A 74 8.53 8.22 10.02
C HIS A 74 7.06 8.45 10.33
N LYS A 75 6.73 9.70 10.68
CA LYS A 75 5.35 10.16 10.91
C LYS A 75 4.86 11.13 9.83
N ALA A 76 5.54 11.15 8.69
CA ALA A 76 5.24 12.03 7.57
C ALA A 76 4.98 11.20 6.30
N PRO A 77 4.16 11.70 5.36
CA PRO A 77 3.86 10.95 4.15
C PRO A 77 5.11 10.68 3.31
N SER A 78 5.28 9.46 2.83
CA SER A 78 6.30 9.15 1.83
C SER A 78 5.94 9.78 0.49
N LYS A 79 6.91 10.48 -0.11
CA LYS A 79 6.76 11.01 -1.47
C LYS A 79 6.46 9.89 -2.47
N ASN A 80 7.08 8.72 -2.28
CA ASN A 80 6.90 7.56 -3.15
C ASN A 80 5.51 6.96 -2.98
N ALA A 81 5.02 6.83 -1.74
CA ALA A 81 3.66 6.35 -1.47
C ALA A 81 2.60 7.30 -2.04
N LYS A 82 2.78 8.62 -1.87
CA LYS A 82 1.86 9.61 -2.42
C LYS A 82 1.84 9.61 -3.96
N ALA A 83 3.01 9.59 -4.58
CA ALA A 83 3.12 9.53 -6.05
C ALA A 83 2.53 8.23 -6.60
N PHE A 84 2.68 7.12 -5.88
CA PHE A 84 2.06 5.85 -6.24
C PHE A 84 0.54 5.90 -6.10
N ALA A 85 0.00 6.47 -5.01
CA ALA A 85 -1.43 6.65 -4.82
C ALA A 85 -2.06 7.48 -5.96
N ASP A 86 -1.39 8.57 -6.38
CA ASP A 86 -1.86 9.39 -7.49
C ASP A 86 -1.87 8.63 -8.83
N LYS A 87 -0.85 7.82 -9.09
CA LYS A 87 -0.83 6.92 -10.26
C LYS A 87 -1.93 5.88 -10.20
N LEU A 88 -2.18 5.30 -9.03
CA LEU A 88 -3.21 4.29 -8.84
C LEU A 88 -4.61 4.88 -9.09
N LEU A 89 -4.88 6.12 -8.62
CA LEU A 89 -6.14 6.80 -8.91
C LEU A 89 -6.41 6.93 -10.40
N THR A 90 -5.40 7.32 -11.18
CA THR A 90 -5.49 7.37 -12.65
C THR A 90 -5.75 5.99 -13.25
N LEU A 91 -5.10 4.93 -12.73
CA LEU A 91 -5.33 3.56 -13.21
C LEU A 91 -6.75 3.06 -12.94
N LEU A 92 -7.33 3.47 -11.81
CA LEU A 92 -8.66 3.05 -11.36
C LEU A 92 -9.79 3.97 -11.84
N ASP A 93 -9.47 5.00 -12.63
CA ASP A 93 -10.41 6.03 -13.09
C ASP A 93 -11.17 6.68 -11.92
N LEU A 94 -10.43 7.04 -10.86
CA LEU A 94 -10.97 7.67 -9.66
C LEU A 94 -10.55 9.15 -9.59
N ASP A 95 -11.52 10.02 -9.28
CA ASP A 95 -11.27 11.44 -9.08
C ASP A 95 -10.47 11.69 -7.80
N SER A 96 -9.29 12.30 -7.95
CA SER A 96 -8.39 12.65 -6.85
C SER A 96 -8.98 13.65 -5.87
N ASN A 97 -9.94 14.49 -6.29
CA ASN A 97 -10.64 15.40 -5.38
C ASN A 97 -11.58 14.69 -4.40
N THR A 98 -12.00 13.47 -4.75
CA THR A 98 -12.87 12.63 -3.90
C THR A 98 -12.10 11.63 -3.05
N CYS A 99 -10.78 11.53 -3.29
CA CYS A 99 -9.92 10.60 -2.58
C CYS A 99 -9.19 11.29 -1.44
N THR A 100 -9.09 10.62 -0.30
CA THR A 100 -8.41 11.15 0.89
C THR A 100 -7.17 10.33 1.21
N TYR A 101 -6.22 10.93 1.94
CA TYR A 101 -4.95 10.32 2.32
C TYR A 101 -4.64 10.61 3.79
N SER A 102 -4.26 9.60 4.57
CA SER A 102 -3.79 9.75 5.96
C SER A 102 -2.47 9.02 6.18
N VAL A 103 -1.70 9.50 7.15
CA VAL A 103 -0.57 8.76 7.73
C VAL A 103 -1.03 8.26 9.09
N GLU A 104 -1.00 6.96 9.26
CA GLU A 104 -1.54 6.28 10.42
C GLU A 104 -0.53 6.23 11.56
N THR A 105 -1.03 6.33 12.78
CA THR A 105 -0.19 6.16 13.97
C THR A 105 0.01 4.68 14.24
N VAL A 106 1.25 4.22 14.08
CA VAL A 106 1.67 2.84 14.36
C VAL A 106 2.76 2.75 15.42
N PRO A 107 2.98 1.58 16.02
CA PRO A 107 4.16 1.34 16.83
C PRO A 107 5.43 1.73 16.05
N THR A 108 6.30 2.51 16.69
CA THR A 108 7.56 2.94 16.11
C THR A 108 8.62 1.84 16.28
N GLN A 109 9.38 1.55 15.23
CA GLN A 109 10.49 0.61 15.32
C GLN A 109 11.69 1.23 16.05
N THR A 110 12.44 0.42 16.79
CA THR A 110 13.57 0.88 17.61
C THR A 110 14.93 0.54 16.99
N ASN A 111 14.95 -0.03 15.79
CA ASN A 111 16.14 -0.35 15.01
C ASN A 111 15.93 0.06 13.54
N ASN A 112 16.89 -0.21 12.66
CA ASN A 112 16.86 0.20 11.25
C ASN A 112 16.61 -0.96 10.26
N TYR A 113 16.14 -2.13 10.72
CA TYR A 113 15.99 -3.32 9.87
C TYR A 113 14.63 -4.04 10.02
N ASP A 114 13.86 -3.74 11.07
CA ASP A 114 12.56 -4.39 11.30
C ASP A 114 11.40 -3.76 10.52
N CYS A 115 11.61 -2.73 9.69
CA CYS A 115 10.53 -2.05 8.95
C CYS A 115 9.66 -3.03 8.15
N GLY A 116 10.28 -4.03 7.51
CA GLY A 116 9.56 -5.10 6.81
C GLY A 116 8.70 -5.98 7.73
N ILE A 117 9.14 -6.22 8.97
CA ILE A 117 8.38 -6.98 9.97
C ILE A 117 7.16 -6.17 10.45
N TYR A 118 7.32 -4.86 10.65
CA TYR A 118 6.20 -3.97 11.00
C TYR A 118 5.16 -3.95 9.88
N VAL A 119 5.60 -3.85 8.62
CA VAL A 119 4.71 -3.96 7.44
C VAL A 119 3.89 -5.26 7.49
N LEU A 120 4.55 -6.40 7.69
CA LEU A 120 3.85 -7.71 7.78
C LEU A 120 2.87 -7.77 8.96
N GLN A 121 3.26 -7.26 10.12
CA GLN A 121 2.41 -7.25 11.32
C GLN A 121 1.13 -6.44 11.10
N ILE A 122 1.23 -5.28 10.42
CA ILE A 122 0.09 -4.44 10.08
C ILE A 122 -0.79 -5.12 9.03
N MET A 123 -0.22 -5.72 7.99
CA MET A 123 -0.99 -6.48 6.99
C MET A 123 -1.83 -7.58 7.66
N VAL A 124 -1.21 -8.36 8.56
CA VAL A 124 -1.91 -9.42 9.31
C VAL A 124 -3.02 -8.84 10.18
N ARG A 125 -2.80 -7.70 10.83
CA ARG A 125 -3.85 -7.01 11.61
C ARG A 125 -5.06 -6.64 10.75
N HIS A 126 -4.87 -6.17 9.52
CA HIS A 126 -6.00 -5.90 8.62
C HIS A 126 -6.73 -7.17 8.18
N LYS A 127 -6.04 -8.31 8.07
CA LYS A 127 -6.66 -9.60 7.70
C LYS A 127 -7.34 -10.34 8.84
N LEU A 128 -6.89 -10.15 10.08
CA LEU A 128 -7.39 -10.90 11.25
C LEU A 128 -8.52 -10.20 12.00
N PHE A 129 -8.76 -8.91 11.74
CA PHE A 129 -9.79 -8.11 12.42
C PHE A 129 -10.82 -7.49 11.46
N SER A 130 -10.92 -7.98 10.22
CA SER A 130 -12.05 -7.76 9.32
C SER A 130 -12.92 -9.02 9.27
#